data_AF-A0A829CY76-F1
#
_entry.id   AF-A0A829CY76-F1
#
_cell.length_a   1.000
_cell.length_b   1.000
_cell.length_c   1.000
_cell.angle_alpha   90.00
_cell.angle_beta   90.00
_cell.angle_gamma   90.00
#
_symmetry.space_group_name_H-M   'P 1'
#
loop_
_entity.id
_entity.type
_entity.pdbx_description
1 polymer ?
#
loop_
_entity_poly.entity_id
_entity_poly.type
_entity_poly.pdbx_seq_one_letter_code
_entity_poly.pdbx_strand_id
1 'polypeptide(L)' 'MTKYFRIFETSISDGVAVGESHLAKKSVFEYNKTSKQAQEYEGFIEEFLNELKK' A
#
# COMPACT_ATOMS: atom_id res chain seq x y z
N MET A 1 22.90 -12.74 2.99
CA MET A 1 21.58 -12.33 2.45
C MET A 1 20.53 -13.24 3.03
N THR A 2 19.70 -12.73 3.93
CA THR A 2 18.38 -13.34 4.15
C THR A 2 17.66 -13.32 2.80
N LYS A 3 17.21 -14.48 2.33
CA LYS A 3 16.61 -14.63 0.99
C LYS A 3 15.23 -13.97 0.88
N TYR A 4 14.77 -13.32 1.94
CA TYR A 4 13.40 -12.83 2.12
C TYR A 4 13.41 -11.46 2.78
N PHE A 5 12.45 -10.63 2.39
CA PHE A 5 12.10 -9.40 3.11
C PHE A 5 11.63 -9.75 4.52
N ARG A 6 11.89 -8.85 5.48
CA ARG A 6 11.24 -8.92 6.79
C ARG A 6 9.72 -8.78 6.63
N ILE A 7 8.96 -9.26 7.61
CA ILE A 7 7.53 -8.95 7.67
C ILE A 7 7.40 -7.44 7.86
N PHE A 8 6.65 -6.80 6.95
CA PHE A 8 6.38 -5.37 7.03
C PHE A 8 5.41 -5.08 8.17
N GLU A 9 5.66 -4.00 8.91
CA GLU A 9 4.81 -3.54 10.01
C GLU A 9 3.53 -2.88 9.48
N THR A 10 3.62 -2.26 8.30
CA THR A 10 2.48 -1.60 7.66
C THR A 10 1.55 -2.62 7.02
N SER A 11 0.38 -2.82 7.62
CA SER A 11 -0.70 -3.63 7.04
C SER A 11 -1.62 -2.81 6.15
N ILE A 12 -2.09 -3.41 5.06
CA ILE A 12 -3.14 -2.82 4.21
C ILE A 12 -4.48 -3.45 4.60
N SER A 13 -5.43 -2.61 5.00
CA SER A 13 -6.76 -3.06 5.38
C SER A 13 -7.70 -3.19 4.18
N ASP A 14 -8.63 -4.13 4.26
CA ASP A 14 -9.77 -4.16 3.34
C ASP A 14 -10.61 -2.88 3.50
N GLY A 15 -11.09 -2.34 2.38
CA GLY A 15 -11.88 -1.11 2.42
C GLY A 15 -12.60 -0.81 1.12
N VAL A 16 -13.70 -0.05 1.25
CA VAL A 16 -14.54 0.35 0.11
C VAL A 16 -13.73 1.04 -0.98
N ALA A 17 -12.78 1.90 -0.62
CA ALA A 17 -11.92 2.60 -1.57
C ALA A 17 -11.11 1.66 -2.48
N VAL A 18 -10.70 0.48 -1.98
CA VAL A 18 -9.98 -0.53 -2.78
C VAL A 18 -10.93 -1.19 -3.77
N GLY A 19 -12.11 -1.60 -3.31
CA GLY A 19 -13.13 -2.20 -4.18
C GLY A 19 -13.62 -1.25 -5.27
N GLU A 20 -13.92 0.00 -4.91
CA GLU A 20 -14.41 0.99 -5.87
C GLU A 20 -13.32 1.44 -6.86
N SER A 21 -12.07 1.63 -6.40
CA SER A 21 -10.96 1.95 -7.31
C SER A 21 -10.70 0.84 -8.32
N HIS A 22 -10.82 -0.43 -7.89
CA HIS A 22 -10.75 -1.58 -8.78
C HIS A 22 -11.86 -1.55 -9.85
N LEU A 23 -13.11 -1.31 -9.46
CA LEU A 23 -14.24 -1.19 -10.39
C LEU A 23 -14.07 -0.01 -11.36
N ALA A 24 -13.52 1.10 -10.87
CA ALA A 24 -13.22 2.29 -11.66
C ALA A 24 -11.98 2.13 -12.56
N LYS A 25 -11.24 1.02 -12.46
CA LYS A 25 -9.97 0.74 -13.16
C LYS A 25 -8.92 1.84 -12.94
N LYS A 26 -8.85 2.35 -11.72
CA LYS A 26 -7.90 3.38 -11.29
C LYS A 26 -7.10 2.91 -10.11
N SER A 27 -5.93 3.51 -9.90
CA SER A 27 -5.20 3.33 -8.65
C SER A 27 -6.02 3.91 -7.48
N VAL A 28 -5.90 3.34 -6.28
CA VAL A 28 -6.53 3.91 -5.06
C VAL A 28 -6.08 5.35 -4.80
N PHE A 29 -4.85 5.69 -5.20
CA PHE A 29 -4.30 7.04 -5.12
C PHE A 29 -4.99 8.03 -6.07
N GLU A 30 -5.41 7.57 -7.24
CA GLU A 30 -6.13 8.39 -8.23
C GLU A 30 -7.63 8.45 -7.93
N TYR A 31 -8.17 7.35 -7.39
CA TYR A 31 -9.58 7.23 -7.05
C TYR A 31 -9.93 8.04 -5.80
N ASN A 32 -9.20 7.83 -4.70
CA ASN A 32 -9.44 8.51 -3.44
C ASN A 32 -8.16 8.57 -2.60
N LYS A 33 -7.32 9.58 -2.89
CA LYS A 33 -6.03 9.79 -2.20
C LYS A 33 -6.16 10.01 -0.69
N THR A 34 -7.27 10.57 -0.22
CA THR A 34 -7.47 10.84 1.21
C THR A 34 -8.05 9.65 1.98
N SER A 35 -8.33 8.53 1.30
CA SER A 35 -8.76 7.30 1.94
C SER A 35 -7.67 6.73 2.85
N LYS A 36 -8.09 6.04 3.92
CA LYS A 36 -7.19 5.31 4.82
C LYS A 36 -6.33 4.33 4.05
N GLN A 37 -6.91 3.61 3.09
CA GLN A 37 -6.19 2.61 2.30
C GLN A 37 -5.10 3.25 1.45
N ALA A 38 -5.34 4.41 0.82
CA ALA A 38 -4.29 5.12 0.10
C ALA A 38 -3.10 5.44 1.02
N GLN A 39 -3.35 5.94 2.23
CA GLN A 39 -2.28 6.21 3.21
C GLN A 39 -1.54 4.94 3.66
N GLU A 40 -2.26 3.83 3.87
CA GLU A 40 -1.66 2.53 4.21
C GLU A 40 -0.76 2.00 3.09
N TYR A 41 -1.18 2.14 1.82
CA TYR A 41 -0.34 1.81 0.67
C TYR A 41 0.90 2.71 0.59
N GLU A 42 0.78 4.00 0.85
CA GLU A 42 1.92 4.94 0.93
C GLU A 42 2.93 4.47 1.99
N GLY A 43 2.48 4.17 3.22
CA GLY A 43 3.34 3.67 4.29
C GLY A 43 4.02 2.34 3.96
N PHE A 44 3.29 1.40 3.35
CA PHE A 44 3.85 0.12 2.91
C PHE A 44 4.94 0.32 1.84
N ILE A 45 4.71 1.21 0.86
CA ILE A 45 5.69 1.50 -0.19
C ILE A 45 6.96 2.12 0.41
N GLU A 46 6.83 3.05 1.35
CA GLU A 46 7.98 3.62 2.06
C GLU A 46 8.79 2.55 2.79
N GLU A 47 8.11 1.66 3.51
CA GLU A 47 8.75 0.55 4.23
C GLU A 47 9.50 -0.39 3.28
N PHE A 48 8.87 -0.75 2.16
CA PHE A 48 9.45 -1.58 1.12
C PHE A 48 10.70 -0.93 0.49
N LEU A 49 10.62 0.34 0.13
CA LEU A 49 11.73 1.08 -0.46
C LEU A 49 12.90 1.26 0.50
N ASN A 50 12.61 1.40 1.80
CA ASN A 50 13.66 1.47 2.82
C ASN A 50 14.36 0.14 3.02
N GLU A 51 13.65 -0.98 2.95
CA GLU A 51 14.24 -2.32 3.04
C GLU A 51 15.11 -2.65 1.82
N LEU A 52 14.76 -2.16 0.63
CA LEU A 52 15.59 -2.32 -0.58
C LEU A 52 16.92 -1.57 -0.54
N LYS A 53 17.04 -0.53 0.30
CA LYS A 53 18.26 0.27 0.45
C LYS A 53 19.25 -0.34 1.46
N LYS A 54 18.85 -1.36 2.20
CA LYS A 54 19.68 -2.07 3.19
C LYS A 54 20.49 -3.19 2.54
#